data_AF-A0A7C3QC47-F1
#
_entry.id   AF-A0A7C3QC47-F1
#
_cell.length_a   1.000
_cell.length_b   1.000
_cell.length_c   1.000
_cell.angle_alpha   90.00
_cell.angle_beta   90.00
_cell.angle_gamma   90.00
#
_symmetry.space_group_name_H-M   'P 1'
#
loop_
_entity.id
_entity.type
_entity.pdbx_description
1 polymer ?
#
loop_
_entity_poly.entity_id
_entity_poly.type
_entity_poly.pdbx_seq_one_letter_code
_entity_poly.pdbx_strand_id
1 'polypeptide(L)'
;MVLPAKSLNELGLKRKKCKICDKFFWTLDTKREICAEHDNYSFINNPIGKKLSYYEVWLDFSKFLEKRGYVPIKRYPVVARWRDDIDFVIASIADFQPWVTKGYIEPPDKKINSTTSLLKI
;
A
#
# COMPACT_ATOMS: atom_id res chain seq x y z
N MET A 1 -8.74 -15.06 9.84
CA MET A 1 -8.47 -13.97 8.88
C MET A 1 -9.27 -14.25 7.61
N VAL A 2 -10.42 -13.62 7.45
CA VAL A 2 -11.25 -13.82 6.26
C VAL A 2 -10.68 -12.93 5.17
N LEU A 3 -9.94 -13.51 4.23
CA LEU A 3 -9.58 -12.80 3.00
C LEU A 3 -10.89 -12.30 2.35
N PRO A 4 -10.91 -11.11 1.71
CA PRO A 4 -12.12 -10.53 1.12
C PRO A 4 -12.57 -11.26 -0.16
N ALA A 5 -12.54 -12.60 -0.14
CA ALA A 5 -12.85 -13.49 -1.25
C ALA A 5 -14.26 -13.26 -1.81
N LYS A 6 -15.23 -12.92 -0.95
CA LYS A 6 -16.58 -12.57 -1.38
C LYS A 6 -16.56 -11.34 -2.30
N SER A 7 -15.99 -10.23 -1.85
CA SER A 7 -15.91 -9.00 -2.64
C SER A 7 -15.06 -9.19 -3.91
N LEU A 8 -13.97 -9.96 -3.83
CA LEU A 8 -13.15 -10.27 -5.01
C LEU A 8 -13.93 -11.10 -6.05
N ASN A 9 -14.74 -12.07 -5.61
CA ASN A 9 -15.61 -12.84 -6.49
C ASN A 9 -16.71 -11.98 -7.11
N GLU A 10 -17.33 -11.07 -6.33
CA GLU A 10 -18.33 -10.11 -6.82
C GLU A 10 -17.75 -9.16 -7.88
N LEU A 11 -16.47 -8.78 -7.74
CA LEU A 11 -15.72 -8.02 -8.73
C LEU A 11 -15.26 -8.87 -9.94
N GLY A 12 -15.61 -10.17 -9.97
CA GLY A 12 -15.29 -11.07 -11.08
C GLY A 12 -13.89 -11.69 -11.05
N LEU A 13 -13.08 -11.43 -10.01
CA LEU A 13 -11.75 -12.03 -9.90
C LEU A 13 -11.85 -13.54 -9.64
N LYS A 14 -10.94 -14.30 -10.24
CA LYS A 14 -10.80 -15.74 -10.01
C LYS A 14 -9.55 -16.02 -9.19
N ARG A 15 -9.68 -16.87 -8.17
CA ARG A 15 -8.55 -17.39 -7.41
C ARG A 15 -7.92 -18.55 -8.17
N LYS A 16 -6.63 -18.46 -8.50
CA LYS A 16 -5.85 -19.50 -9.17
C LYS A 16 -4.62 -19.85 -8.35
N LYS A 17 -4.05 -21.03 -8.60
CA LYS A 17 -2.78 -21.50 -8.00
C LYS A 17 -1.66 -21.30 -9.02
N CYS A 18 -0.56 -20.67 -8.61
CA CYS A 18 0.60 -20.45 -9.48
C CYS A 18 1.31 -21.78 -9.78
N LYS A 19 1.65 -22.03 -11.06
CA LYS A 19 2.38 -23.24 -11.48
C LYS A 19 3.84 -23.33 -11.01
N ILE A 20 4.45 -22.23 -10.56
CA ILE A 20 5.88 -22.17 -10.20
C ILE A 20 6.10 -22.25 -8.69
N CYS A 21 5.40 -21.41 -7.92
CA CYS A 21 5.60 -21.30 -6.47
C CYS A 21 4.45 -21.84 -5.61
N ASP A 22 3.44 -22.44 -6.23
CA ASP A 22 2.24 -22.98 -5.59
C ASP A 22 1.38 -21.98 -4.78
N LYS A 23 1.76 -20.70 -4.73
CA LYS A 23 0.99 -19.64 -4.06
C LYS A 23 -0.32 -19.36 -4.82
N PHE A 24 -1.36 -19.05 -4.07
CA PHE A 24 -2.62 -18.60 -4.63
C PHE A 24 -2.59 -17.11 -4.95
N PHE A 25 -3.18 -16.73 -6.08
CA PHE A 25 -3.34 -15.34 -6.49
C PHE A 25 -4.72 -15.11 -7.10
N TRP A 26 -5.13 -13.83 -7.16
CA TRP A 26 -6.39 -13.40 -7.76
C TRP A 26 -6.12 -12.69 -9.07
N THR A 27 -6.90 -12.99 -10.11
CA THR A 27 -6.75 -12.38 -11.44
C THR A 27 -8.09 -12.24 -12.13
N LEU A 28 -8.23 -11.20 -12.96
CA LEU A 28 -9.33 -11.08 -13.93
C LEU A 28 -9.04 -11.87 -15.22
N ASP A 29 -7.77 -12.11 -15.52
CA ASP A 29 -7.36 -12.89 -16.69
C ASP A 29 -7.52 -14.39 -16.43
N THR A 30 -8.49 -14.99 -17.13
CA THR A 30 -8.80 -16.42 -17.05
C THR A 30 -7.68 -17.30 -17.58
N LYS A 31 -6.83 -16.80 -18.48
CA LYS A 31 -5.73 -17.55 -19.10
C LYS A 31 -4.45 -17.53 -18.26
N ARG A 32 -4.29 -16.58 -17.33
CA ARG A 32 -3.07 -16.43 -16.52
C ARG A 32 -2.82 -17.63 -15.61
N GLU A 33 -1.63 -18.23 -15.67
CA GLU A 33 -1.26 -19.43 -14.90
C GLU A 33 -0.16 -19.20 -13.85
N ILE A 34 0.52 -18.05 -13.93
CA ILE A 34 1.60 -17.65 -13.03
C ILE A 34 1.24 -16.36 -12.28
N CYS A 35 1.69 -16.23 -11.03
CA CYS A 35 1.51 -15.00 -10.26
C CYS A 35 2.46 -13.89 -10.78
N ALA A 36 2.23 -12.65 -10.37
CA ALA A 36 3.03 -11.50 -10.80
C ALA A 36 4.51 -11.58 -10.37
N GLU A 37 4.81 -12.31 -9.29
CA GLU A 37 6.18 -12.47 -8.79
C GLU A 37 7.13 -13.19 -9.78
N HIS A 38 6.58 -14.04 -10.66
CA HIS A 38 7.36 -14.80 -11.64
C HIS A 38 7.14 -14.29 -13.08
N ASP A 39 6.50 -13.13 -13.22
CA ASP A 39 6.21 -12.52 -14.51
C ASP A 39 7.27 -11.46 -14.84
N ASN A 40 7.58 -11.30 -16.12
CA ASN A 40 8.56 -10.30 -16.54
C ASN A 40 7.95 -8.89 -16.54
N TYR A 41 8.79 -7.87 -16.35
CA TYR A 41 8.35 -6.49 -16.42
C TYR A 41 7.95 -6.11 -17.85
N SER A 42 6.65 -5.98 -18.10
CA SER A 42 6.08 -5.61 -19.41
C SER A 42 5.97 -4.11 -19.65
N PHE A 43 6.20 -3.29 -18.63
CA PHE A 43 6.02 -1.83 -18.69
C PHE A 43 7.27 -1.07 -19.15
N ILE A 44 8.43 -1.73 -19.27
CA ILE A 44 9.66 -1.10 -19.76
C ILE A 44 9.46 -0.76 -21.24
N ASN A 45 9.64 0.52 -21.60
CA ASN A 45 9.34 1.07 -22.93
C ASN A 45 7.86 0.95 -23.37
N ASN A 46 6.96 0.56 -22.47
CA ASN A 46 5.54 0.43 -22.73
C ASN A 46 4.75 0.94 -21.50
N PRO A 47 4.75 2.26 -21.25
CA PRO A 47 4.20 2.83 -20.03
C PRO A 47 2.69 2.57 -19.92
N ILE A 48 2.25 2.09 -18.75
CA ILE A 48 0.84 1.85 -18.44
C ILE A 48 0.30 3.07 -17.69
N GLY A 49 -0.79 3.66 -18.19
CA GLY A 49 -1.45 4.79 -17.55
C GLY A 49 -0.84 6.16 -17.90
N LYS A 50 -1.08 7.16 -17.05
CA LYS A 50 -0.59 8.52 -17.26
C LYS A 50 0.85 8.64 -16.75
N LYS A 51 1.70 9.33 -17.50
CA LYS A 51 3.04 9.71 -17.03
C LYS A 51 2.89 10.80 -15.97
N LEU A 52 3.36 10.52 -14.76
CA LEU A 52 3.31 11.43 -13.62
C LEU A 52 4.73 11.61 -13.05
N SER A 53 5.06 12.81 -12.61
CA SER A 53 6.23 13.07 -11.77
C SER A 53 6.03 12.49 -10.36
N TYR A 54 7.12 12.39 -9.60
CA TYR A 54 7.06 11.92 -8.22
C TYR A 54 6.07 12.74 -7.36
N TYR A 55 6.05 14.06 -7.53
CA TYR A 55 5.14 14.95 -6.83
C TYR A 55 3.68 14.74 -7.26
N GLU A 56 3.42 14.59 -8.56
CA GLU A 56 2.06 14.39 -9.08
C GLU A 56 1.45 13.06 -8.61
N VAL A 57 2.25 11.98 -8.56
CA VAL A 57 1.79 10.69 -8.00
C VAL A 57 1.31 10.87 -6.56
N TRP A 58 2.10 11.58 -5.74
CA TRP A 58 1.73 11.85 -4.35
C TRP A 58 0.47 12.72 -4.25
N LEU A 59 0.42 13.81 -5.03
CA LEU A 59 -0.69 14.76 -4.99
C LEU A 59 -2.01 14.09 -5.41
N ASP A 60 -2.00 13.30 -6.49
CA ASP A 60 -3.18 12.61 -6.98
C ASP A 60 -3.65 11.52 -6.01
N PHE A 61 -2.72 10.76 -5.43
CA PHE A 61 -3.05 9.76 -4.41
C PHE A 61 -3.63 10.41 -3.14
N SER A 62 -3.05 11.52 -2.69
CA SER A 62 -3.54 12.26 -1.53
C SER A 62 -4.95 12.80 -1.76
N LYS A 63 -5.20 13.48 -2.89
CA LYS A 63 -6.54 13.97 -3.27
C LYS A 63 -7.56 12.84 -3.39
N PHE A 64 -7.16 11.68 -3.91
CA PHE A 64 -8.03 10.51 -4.02
C PHE A 64 -8.50 9.99 -2.66
N LEU A 65 -7.62 9.98 -1.66
CA LEU A 65 -7.92 9.55 -0.30
C LEU A 65 -8.67 10.62 0.51
N GLU A 66 -8.30 11.89 0.36
CA GLU A 66 -8.97 13.03 1.00
C GLU A 66 -10.47 13.07 0.66
N LYS A 67 -10.82 12.88 -0.62
CA LYS A 67 -12.22 12.76 -1.09
C LYS A 67 -13.00 11.60 -0.44
N ARG A 68 -12.33 10.65 0.21
CA ARG A 68 -12.92 9.50 0.91
C ARG A 68 -12.89 9.66 2.45
N GLY A 69 -12.52 10.85 2.93
CA GLY A 69 -12.46 11.20 4.34
C GLY A 69 -11.19 10.73 5.05
N TYR A 70 -10.09 10.52 4.33
CA TYR A 70 -8.78 10.31 4.94
C TYR A 70 -8.08 11.64 5.15
N VAL A 71 -7.52 11.86 6.33
CA VAL A 71 -6.77 13.07 6.65
C VAL A 71 -5.30 12.89 6.31
N PRO A 72 -4.69 13.77 5.50
CA PRO A 72 -3.26 13.74 5.24
C PRO A 72 -2.49 14.18 6.48
N ILE A 73 -1.52 13.38 6.92
CA ILE A 73 -0.64 13.73 8.04
C ILE A 73 0.76 14.06 7.56
N LYS A 74 1.53 14.83 8.32
CA LYS A 74 2.95 15.04 8.00
C LYS A 74 3.74 13.74 8.18
N ARG A 75 4.75 13.55 7.33
CA ARG A 75 5.65 12.40 7.40
C ARG A 75 6.40 12.39 8.73
N TYR A 76 6.54 11.21 9.33
CA TYR A 76 7.44 11.01 10.45
C TYR A 76 8.91 11.05 9.98
N PRO A 77 9.87 11.39 10.86
CA PRO A 77 11.27 11.35 10.50
C PRO A 77 11.69 9.91 10.19
N VAL A 78 12.71 9.75 9.34
CA VAL A 78 13.22 8.41 8.98
C VAL A 78 13.84 7.67 10.17
N VAL A 79 14.29 8.39 11.20
CA VAL A 79 14.79 7.84 12.47
C VAL A 79 13.61 7.65 13.42
N ALA A 80 13.46 6.45 13.97
CA ALA A 80 12.32 6.05 14.78
C ALA A 80 12.44 6.54 16.24
N ARG A 81 12.37 7.86 16.46
CA ARG A 81 12.62 8.50 17.77
C ARG A 81 11.57 8.21 18.86
N TRP A 82 10.44 7.62 18.51
CA TRP A 82 9.31 7.37 19.42
C TRP A 82 9.27 5.93 19.95
N ARG A 83 10.23 5.09 19.57
CA ARG A 83 10.34 3.68 19.94
C ARG A 83 11.81 3.30 20.07
N ASP A 84 12.10 2.16 20.69
CA ASP A 84 13.44 1.73 21.08
C ASP A 84 13.85 0.36 20.50
N ASP A 85 12.95 -0.30 19.76
CA ASP A 85 13.16 -1.62 19.18
C ASP A 85 13.65 -1.61 17.71
N ILE A 86 13.59 -0.45 17.04
CA ILE A 86 14.13 -0.23 15.69
C ILE A 86 14.75 1.17 15.60
N ASP A 87 15.83 1.32 14.84
CA ASP A 87 16.49 2.63 14.63
C ASP A 87 15.81 3.48 13.55
N PHE A 88 15.25 2.84 12.52
CA PHE A 88 14.70 3.51 11.34
C PHE A 88 13.28 3.05 10.99
N VAL A 89 12.51 3.92 10.35
CA VAL A 89 11.16 3.61 9.87
C VAL A 89 11.22 2.63 8.71
N ILE A 90 10.81 1.39 8.97
CA ILE A 90 10.81 0.28 7.98
C ILE A 90 9.53 0.22 7.14
N ALA A 91 8.42 0.78 7.63
CA ALA A 91 7.12 0.77 6.98
C ALA A 91 6.23 1.89 7.54
N SER A 92 5.22 2.32 6.78
CA SER A 92 4.30 3.40 7.20
C SER A 92 3.51 3.09 8.47
N ILE A 93 3.31 1.80 8.81
CA ILE A 93 2.67 1.40 10.07
C ILE A 93 3.58 1.57 11.30
N ALA A 94 4.91 1.62 11.08
CA ALA A 94 5.88 1.74 12.17
C ALA A 94 5.78 3.10 12.89
N ASP A 95 5.26 4.13 12.21
CA ASP A 95 4.96 5.47 12.75
C ASP A 95 3.97 5.42 13.93
N PHE A 96 3.11 4.39 13.95
CA PHE A 96 2.04 4.22 14.93
C PHE A 96 2.34 3.10 15.94
N GLN A 97 3.38 2.31 15.69
CA GLN A 97 3.77 1.21 16.54
C GLN A 97 4.78 1.67 17.61
N PRO A 98 4.72 1.09 18.82
CA PRO A 98 3.68 0.18 19.30
C PRO A 98 2.45 0.91 19.87
N TRP A 99 2.59 2.19 20.24
CA TRP A 99 1.68 2.93 21.11
C TRP A 99 0.23 2.96 20.64
N VAL A 100 0.01 3.27 19.35
CA VAL A 100 -1.33 3.33 18.77
C VAL A 100 -1.86 1.93 18.50
N THR A 101 -1.03 1.05 17.94
CA THR A 101 -1.44 -0.32 17.60
C THR A 101 -1.78 -1.18 18.82
N LYS A 102 -1.21 -0.88 19.98
CA LYS A 102 -1.53 -1.52 21.27
C LYS A 102 -2.69 -0.81 22.01
N GLY A 103 -3.16 0.32 21.51
CA GLY A 103 -4.26 1.08 22.11
C GLY A 103 -3.87 1.92 23.33
N TYR A 104 -2.58 2.18 23.56
CA TYR A 104 -2.15 3.08 24.63
C TYR A 104 -2.41 4.54 24.32
N ILE A 105 -2.43 4.90 23.03
CA ILE A 105 -2.68 6.26 22.53
C ILE A 105 -3.61 6.15 21.32
N GLU A 106 -4.55 7.07 21.19
CA GLU A 106 -5.42 7.17 20.02
C GLU A 106 -4.61 7.57 18.76
N PRO A 107 -4.99 7.08 17.56
CA PRO A 107 -4.40 7.57 16.33
C PRO A 107 -4.73 9.07 16.14
N PRO A 108 -3.89 9.83 15.42
CA PRO A 108 -4.17 11.24 15.09
C PRO A 108 -5.55 11.47 14.46
N ASP A 109 -6.03 10.50 13.67
CA ASP A 109 -7.35 10.49 13.05
C ASP A 109 -7.83 9.05 12.85
N LYS A 110 -9.15 8.85 12.72
CA LYS A 110 -9.73 7.52 12.44
C LYS A 110 -9.31 6.97 11.06
N LYS A 111 -9.02 7.84 10.10
CA LYS A 111 -8.58 7.49 8.73
C LYS A 111 -7.42 8.39 8.34
N ILE A 112 -6.24 7.81 8.22
CA ILE A 112 -4.99 8.55 7.98
C ILE A 112 -4.39 8.17 6.63
N ASN A 113 -3.87 9.17 5.92
CA ASN A 113 -2.97 8.98 4.79
C ASN A 113 -1.55 9.45 5.16
N SER A 114 -0.63 8.50 5.35
CA SER A 114 0.77 8.76 5.76
C SER A 114 1.79 8.76 4.62
N THR A 115 1.36 8.86 3.36
CA THR A 115 2.27 8.86 2.18
C THR A 115 3.12 10.14 2.01
N THR A 116 3.30 10.93 3.06
CA THR A 116 3.86 12.27 2.94
C THR A 116 5.32 12.26 2.48
N SER A 117 5.53 12.94 1.36
CA SER A 117 6.78 13.07 0.62
C SER A 117 7.71 14.10 1.26
N LEU A 118 8.98 13.95 0.94
CA LEU A 118 10.20 14.54 1.50
C LEU A 118 10.36 16.07 1.40
N LEU A 119 9.29 16.87 1.35
CA LEU A 119 9.37 18.29 1.00
C LEU A 119 9.53 19.27 2.19
N LYS A 120 10.36 18.90 3.18
CA LYS A 120 10.94 19.84 4.14
C LYS A 120 12.38 19.46 4.52
N ILE A 121 13.21 19.27 3.49
CA ILE A 121 14.66 19.49 3.58
C ILE A 121 14.96 20.63 2.62
#